data_AF-A0A661MS87-F1
#
_entry.id   AF-A0A661MS87-F1
#
_cell.length_a   1.000
_cell.length_b   1.000
_cell.length_c   1.000
_cell.angle_alpha   90.00
_cell.angle_beta   90.00
_cell.angle_gamma   90.00
#
_symmetry.space_group_name_H-M   'P 1'
#
loop_
_entity.id
_entity.type
_entity.pdbx_description
1 polymer ?
#
loop_
_entity_poly.entity_id
_entity_poly.type
_entity_poly.pdbx_seq_one_letter_code
_entity_poly.pdbx_strand_id
1 'polypeptide(L)'
;MLRRATSTAKRGFTLIEVILVIAIIAGVVTGATFGLGAVTRARLRSSAFKVMSAARFAYSRSLTQGTTTRLVFDFEKNTMAIEETATPVTLATDEQLEADPGQAVDPWDLARARLEKPLDPVRPSSPFGPITNQRGTILKRYTAQPVGDGISIQALISPHETDKRTDGEGSVYFFPGGLTEHAVIQLNDSSETVYSVEIHPLTGNARIHNFAFEPLDELDDEGDVEDSI
;
A
#
# COMPACT_ATOMS: atom_id res chain seq x y z
N MET A 1 -76.48 -37.39 11.08
CA MET A 1 -75.52 -36.26 11.12
C MET A 1 -74.37 -36.59 10.17
N LEU A 2 -74.30 -35.98 8.99
CA LEU A 2 -73.21 -36.22 8.02
C LEU A 2 -72.27 -35.01 7.99
N ARG A 3 -71.01 -35.26 8.38
CA ARG A 3 -69.94 -34.28 8.59
C ARG A 3 -69.28 -33.99 7.25
N ARG A 4 -69.39 -32.76 6.75
CA ARG A 4 -68.71 -32.31 5.52
C ARG A 4 -67.19 -32.31 5.75
N ALA A 5 -66.46 -33.11 4.98
CA ALA A 5 -65.01 -33.02 4.88
C ALA A 5 -64.65 -31.77 4.06
N THR A 6 -63.92 -30.84 4.66
CA THR A 6 -63.36 -29.68 3.97
C THR A 6 -62.13 -30.12 3.19
N SER A 7 -62.23 -30.19 1.86
CA SER A 7 -61.04 -30.38 1.01
C SER A 7 -60.19 -29.12 1.07
N THR A 8 -58.97 -29.23 1.57
CA THR A 8 -57.96 -28.18 1.45
C THR A 8 -57.50 -28.18 0.00
N ALA A 9 -57.97 -27.22 -0.79
CA ALA A 9 -57.51 -27.04 -2.16
C ALA A 9 -56.02 -26.67 -2.12
N LYS A 10 -55.16 -27.58 -2.60
CA LYS A 10 -53.75 -27.25 -2.88
C LYS A 10 -53.75 -26.24 -4.02
N ARG A 11 -53.51 -24.96 -3.71
CA ARG A 11 -53.36 -23.91 -4.71
C ARG A 11 -52.05 -24.17 -5.47
N GLY A 12 -52.15 -24.39 -6.78
CA GLY A 12 -51.00 -24.41 -7.68
C GLY A 12 -50.58 -22.97 -8.02
N PHE A 13 -49.28 -22.77 -8.26
CA PHE A 13 -48.74 -21.48 -8.69
C PHE A 13 -49.14 -21.20 -10.14
N THR A 14 -49.47 -19.94 -10.44
CA THR A 14 -49.80 -19.53 -11.81
C THR A 14 -48.53 -19.22 -12.60
N LEU A 15 -48.55 -19.47 -13.91
CA LEU A 15 -47.40 -19.17 -14.79
C LEU A 15 -47.01 -17.68 -14.70
N ILE A 16 -48.01 -16.79 -14.59
CA ILE A 16 -47.78 -15.35 -14.49
C ILE A 16 -47.10 -14.95 -13.18
N GLU A 17 -47.41 -15.62 -12.06
CA GLU A 17 -46.75 -15.38 -10.77
C GLU A 17 -45.28 -15.77 -10.82
N VAL A 18 -44.97 -16.92 -11.44
CA VAL A 18 -43.58 -17.35 -11.62
C VAL A 18 -42.81 -16.36 -12.50
N ILE A 19 -43.41 -15.87 -13.59
CA ILE A 19 -42.78 -14.85 -14.46
C ILE A 19 -42.56 -13.54 -13.71
N LEU A 20 -43.54 -13.08 -12.92
CA LEU A 20 -43.42 -11.86 -12.13
C LEU A 20 -42.30 -11.96 -11.09
N VAL A 21 -42.21 -13.11 -10.39
CA VAL A 21 -41.16 -13.35 -9.39
C VAL A 21 -39.78 -13.34 -10.05
N ILE A 22 -39.61 -14.01 -11.20
CA ILE A 22 -38.34 -14.00 -11.92
C ILE A 22 -37.99 -12.59 -12.40
N ALA A 23 -38.96 -11.81 -12.90
CA ALA A 23 -38.75 -10.43 -13.33
C ALA A 23 -38.30 -9.53 -12.17
N ILE A 24 -38.91 -9.68 -10.98
CA ILE A 24 -38.52 -8.93 -9.77
C ILE A 24 -37.13 -9.35 -9.32
N ILE A 25 -36.83 -10.65 -9.27
CA ILE A 25 -35.49 -11.15 -8.89
C ILE A 25 -34.44 -10.62 -9.87
N ALA A 26 -34.69 -10.67 -11.18
CA ALA A 26 -33.79 -10.12 -12.19
C ALA A 26 -33.56 -8.61 -12.00
N GLY A 27 -34.61 -7.84 -11.73
CA GLY A 27 -34.51 -6.41 -11.43
C GLY A 27 -33.70 -6.11 -10.17
N VAL A 28 -33.94 -6.87 -9.09
CA VAL A 28 -33.21 -6.72 -7.82
C VAL A 28 -31.74 -7.09 -7.96
N VAL A 29 -31.42 -8.20 -8.63
CA VAL A 29 -30.03 -8.64 -8.86
C VAL A 29 -29.27 -7.61 -9.70
N THR A 30 -29.91 -7.09 -10.75
CA THR A 30 -29.33 -6.03 -11.59
C THR A 30 -29.04 -4.77 -10.75
N GLY A 31 -30.03 -4.28 -10.01
CA GLY A 31 -29.88 -3.09 -9.15
C GLY A 31 -28.82 -3.26 -8.06
N ALA A 32 -28.75 -4.44 -7.44
CA ALA A 32 -27.75 -4.75 -6.41
C ALA A 32 -26.31 -4.71 -6.96
N THR A 33 -26.09 -5.22 -8.17
CA THR A 33 -24.77 -5.24 -8.81
C THR A 33 -24.25 -3.83 -9.08
N PHE A 34 -25.09 -2.93 -9.63
CA PHE A 34 -24.72 -1.53 -9.86
C PHE A 34 -24.53 -0.74 -8.56
N GLY A 35 -25.36 -1.01 -7.53
CA GLY A 35 -25.25 -0.36 -6.23
C GLY A 35 -23.98 -0.72 -5.47
N LEU A 36 -23.58 -2.00 -5.50
CA LEU A 36 -22.36 -2.48 -4.84
C LEU A 36 -21.10 -1.89 -5.48
N GLY A 37 -21.00 -1.87 -6.82
CA GLY A 37 -19.83 -1.33 -7.52
C GLY A 37 -19.60 0.18 -7.29
N ALA A 38 -20.65 0.96 -7.07
CA ALA A 38 -20.52 2.38 -6.71
C ALA A 38 -19.93 2.57 -5.30
N VAL A 39 -20.34 1.73 -4.35
CA VAL A 39 -19.83 1.78 -2.97
C VAL A 39 -18.37 1.36 -2.91
N THR A 40 -17.96 0.30 -3.61
CA THR A 40 -16.56 -0.15 -3.59
C THR A 40 -15.63 0.88 -4.21
N ARG A 41 -16.02 1.51 -5.33
CA ARG A 41 -15.27 2.60 -5.96
C ARG A 41 -15.11 3.81 -5.04
N ALA A 42 -16.15 4.17 -4.27
CA ALA A 42 -16.07 5.24 -3.29
C ALA A 42 -15.11 4.89 -2.14
N ARG A 43 -15.10 3.64 -1.68
CA ARG A 43 -14.15 3.14 -0.67
C ARG A 43 -12.71 3.17 -1.18
N LEU A 44 -12.46 2.73 -2.42
CA LEU A 44 -11.15 2.82 -3.07
C LEU A 44 -10.65 4.25 -3.13
N ARG A 45 -11.49 5.17 -3.62
CA ARG A 45 -11.15 6.60 -3.66
C ARG A 45 -10.83 7.14 -2.27
N SER A 46 -11.64 6.81 -1.27
CA SER A 46 -11.39 7.21 0.13
C SER A 46 -10.06 6.67 0.67
N SER A 47 -9.75 5.40 0.39
CA SER A 47 -8.47 4.76 0.76
C SER A 47 -7.28 5.45 0.09
N ALA A 48 -7.39 5.75 -1.21
CA ALA A 48 -6.37 6.52 -1.94
C ALA A 48 -6.15 7.92 -1.34
N PHE A 49 -7.23 8.63 -0.98
CA PHE A 49 -7.13 9.91 -0.26
C PHE A 49 -6.46 9.78 1.12
N LYS A 50 -6.69 8.65 1.81
CA LYS A 50 -6.05 8.36 3.10
C LYS A 50 -4.55 8.18 2.94
N VAL A 51 -4.11 7.40 1.93
CA VAL A 51 -2.68 7.23 1.60
C VAL A 51 -2.04 8.57 1.22
N MET A 52 -2.68 9.35 0.35
CA MET A 52 -2.20 10.70 -0.01
C MET A 52 -2.07 11.61 1.22
N SER A 53 -3.05 11.59 2.12
CA SER A 53 -3.03 12.39 3.35
C SER A 53 -1.92 11.95 4.30
N ALA A 54 -1.66 10.65 4.38
CA ALA A 54 -0.57 10.07 5.16
C ALA A 54 0.79 10.48 4.59
N ALA A 55 0.98 10.37 3.27
CA ALA A 55 2.19 10.81 2.58
C ALA A 55 2.46 12.31 2.80
N ARG A 56 1.43 13.16 2.62
CA ARG A 56 1.56 14.60 2.87
C ARG A 56 1.91 14.92 4.33
N PHE A 57 1.31 14.20 5.26
CA PHE A 57 1.65 14.34 6.67
C PHE A 57 3.11 13.92 6.93
N ALA A 58 3.55 12.77 6.39
CA ALA A 58 4.91 12.28 6.55
C ALA A 58 5.94 13.28 5.98
N TYR A 59 5.68 13.82 4.80
CA TYR A 59 6.48 14.90 4.21
C TYR A 59 6.52 16.16 5.08
N SER A 60 5.37 16.63 5.56
CA SER A 60 5.33 17.82 6.43
C SER A 60 6.03 17.57 7.76
N ARG A 61 5.96 16.33 8.27
CA ARG A 61 6.60 15.89 9.50
C ARG A 61 8.12 15.88 9.36
N SER A 62 8.65 15.34 8.26
CA SER A 62 10.09 15.30 8.01
C SER A 62 10.70 16.71 7.93
N LEU A 63 10.01 17.64 7.28
CA LEU A 63 10.43 19.04 7.20
C LEU A 63 10.38 19.78 8.54
N THR A 64 9.32 19.55 9.33
CA THR A 64 9.11 20.31 10.58
C THR A 64 9.94 19.81 11.75
N GLN A 65 10.21 18.51 11.83
CA GLN A 65 11.02 17.91 12.90
C GLN A 65 12.49 17.73 12.50
N GLY A 66 12.83 17.86 11.22
CA GLY A 66 14.18 17.58 10.74
C GLY A 66 14.54 16.09 10.82
N THR A 67 13.54 15.21 10.88
CA THR A 67 13.70 13.75 10.98
C THR A 67 13.39 13.07 9.65
N THR A 68 13.98 11.90 9.41
CA THR A 68 13.56 11.05 8.30
C THR A 68 12.25 10.37 8.70
N THR A 69 11.21 10.54 7.89
CA THR A 69 9.91 9.89 8.10
C THR A 69 9.70 8.85 7.01
N ARG A 70 9.04 7.74 7.33
CA ARG A 70 8.62 6.74 6.33
C ARG A 70 7.15 6.39 6.48
N LEU A 71 6.50 6.11 5.35
CA LEU A 71 5.16 5.53 5.28
C LEU A 71 5.34 4.03 5.01
N VAL A 72 5.00 3.21 6.00
CA VAL A 72 5.15 1.74 5.96
C VAL A 72 3.85 1.10 5.52
N PHE A 73 3.94 0.10 4.66
CA PHE A 73 2.83 -0.70 4.15
C PHE A 73 3.08 -2.17 4.50
N ASP A 74 2.11 -2.82 5.12
CA ASP A 74 2.11 -4.26 5.41
C ASP A 74 1.02 -4.90 4.54
N PHE A 75 1.45 -5.70 3.57
CA PHE A 75 0.60 -6.24 2.51
C PHE A 75 -0.30 -7.36 3.03
N GLU A 76 0.18 -8.18 3.96
CA GLU A 76 -0.59 -9.28 4.56
C GLU A 76 -1.71 -8.74 5.44
N LYS A 77 -1.41 -7.74 6.28
CA LYS A 77 -2.37 -7.13 7.19
C LYS A 77 -3.19 -6.03 6.52
N ASN A 78 -2.81 -5.60 5.31
CA ASN A 78 -3.40 -4.46 4.59
C ASN A 78 -3.44 -3.20 5.45
N THR A 79 -2.32 -2.89 6.11
CA THR A 79 -2.20 -1.73 6.99
C THR A 79 -1.15 -0.75 6.50
N MET A 80 -1.33 0.51 6.86
CA MET A 80 -0.31 1.55 6.72
C MET A 80 0.02 2.16 8.08
N ALA A 81 1.27 2.56 8.27
CA ALA A 81 1.77 3.26 9.45
C ALA A 81 2.75 4.36 9.04
N ILE A 82 2.97 5.34 9.91
CA ILE A 82 3.99 6.36 9.73
C ILE A 82 4.98 6.25 10.89
N GLU A 83 6.25 6.24 10.55
CA GLU A 83 7.34 6.12 11.50
C GLU A 83 8.39 7.19 11.24
N GLU A 84 9.11 7.59 12.28
CA GLU A 84 10.15 8.62 12.20
C GLU A 84 11.45 8.16 12.87
N THR A 85 12.57 8.68 12.37
CA THR A 85 13.88 8.51 12.99
C THR A 85 14.68 9.80 12.94
N ALA A 86 15.41 10.08 14.02
CA ALA A 86 16.37 11.17 14.06
C ALA A 86 17.73 10.78 13.45
N THR A 87 17.97 9.49 13.22
CA THR A 87 19.21 9.00 12.62
C THR A 87 19.17 9.26 11.11
N PRO A 88 20.22 9.85 10.52
CA PRO A 88 20.33 9.93 9.07
C PRO A 88 20.24 8.53 8.45
N VAL A 89 19.39 8.39 7.44
CA VAL A 89 19.23 7.13 6.69
C VAL A 89 19.63 7.42 5.25
N THR A 90 20.52 6.60 4.71
CA THR A 90 20.84 6.56 3.28
C THR A 90 20.11 5.35 2.71
N LEU A 91 19.35 5.56 1.63
CA LEU A 91 18.78 4.46 0.88
C LEU A 91 19.85 3.98 -0.10
N ALA A 92 20.24 2.72 0.03
CA ALA A 92 20.94 2.03 -1.03
C ALA A 92 19.86 1.40 -1.94
N THR A 93 20.02 1.54 -3.25
CA THR A 93 19.22 0.75 -4.19
C THR A 93 19.61 -0.72 -4.10
N ASP A 94 18.72 -1.64 -4.46
CA ASP A 94 19.04 -3.07 -4.51
C ASP A 94 20.30 -3.32 -5.36
N GLU A 95 20.46 -2.62 -6.48
CA GLU A 95 21.68 -2.68 -7.29
C GLU A 95 22.96 -2.26 -6.54
N GLN A 96 22.88 -1.24 -5.69
CA GLN A 96 24.01 -0.80 -4.85
C GLN A 96 24.31 -1.77 -3.71
N LEU A 97 23.31 -2.54 -3.26
CA LEU A 97 23.48 -3.61 -2.26
C LEU A 97 24.08 -4.87 -2.89
N GLU A 98 23.74 -5.15 -4.15
CA GLU A 98 24.26 -6.26 -4.94
C GLU A 98 25.61 -5.95 -5.62
N ALA A 99 25.96 -4.66 -5.78
CA ALA A 99 27.28 -4.23 -6.23
C ALA A 99 28.35 -4.52 -5.15
N ASP A 100 29.18 -5.53 -5.41
CA ASP A 100 30.29 -5.98 -4.57
C ASP A 100 31.13 -4.80 -4.03
N PRO A 101 31.29 -4.61 -2.71
CA PRO A 101 32.07 -3.51 -2.16
C PRO A 101 33.54 -3.75 -2.50
N GLY A 102 34.00 -3.11 -3.59
CA GLY A 102 35.36 -3.13 -4.10
C GLY A 102 36.39 -2.44 -3.20
N GLN A 103 36.46 -2.81 -1.92
CA GLN A 103 37.64 -2.66 -1.09
C GLN A 103 38.01 -4.03 -0.52
N ALA A 104 39.14 -4.55 -1.00
CA ALA A 104 39.79 -5.73 -0.46
C ALA A 104 40.12 -5.53 1.03
N VAL A 105 39.17 -5.91 1.89
CA VAL A 105 39.46 -6.36 3.25
C VAL A 105 39.70 -7.86 3.11
N ASP A 106 40.88 -8.35 3.53
CA ASP A 106 41.25 -9.76 3.43
C ASP A 106 40.13 -10.64 4.02
N PRO A 107 39.50 -11.52 3.21
CA PRO A 107 38.38 -12.37 3.65
C PRO A 107 38.69 -13.20 4.90
N TRP A 108 39.98 -13.49 5.15
CA TRP A 108 40.43 -14.31 6.26
C TRP A 108 40.49 -13.56 7.59
N ASP A 109 40.68 -12.23 7.58
CA ASP A 109 40.71 -11.41 8.80
C ASP A 109 39.29 -11.16 9.35
N LEU A 110 38.31 -10.98 8.46
CA LEU A 110 36.88 -10.87 8.83
C LEU A 110 36.31 -12.20 9.33
N ALA A 111 36.72 -13.33 8.74
CA ALA A 111 36.28 -14.66 9.17
C ALA A 111 36.77 -14.99 10.59
N ARG A 112 38.00 -14.59 10.93
CA ARG A 112 38.58 -14.85 12.26
C ARG A 112 37.88 -14.04 13.36
N ALA A 113 37.53 -12.78 13.08
CA ALA A 113 36.78 -11.93 14.02
C ALA A 113 35.31 -12.38 14.21
N ARG A 114 34.71 -13.05 13.21
CA ARG A 114 33.31 -13.50 13.23
C ARG A 114 33.10 -14.82 13.98
N LEU A 115 34.15 -15.65 14.07
CA LEU A 115 34.13 -16.91 14.82
C LEU A 115 34.17 -16.73 16.35
N GLU A 116 34.69 -15.60 16.84
CA GLU A 116 34.84 -15.35 18.28
C GLU A 116 33.59 -14.76 18.95
N LYS A 117 32.61 -14.29 18.18
CA LYS A 117 31.33 -13.80 18.70
C LYS A 117 30.20 -14.76 18.32
N PRO A 118 29.55 -15.44 19.28
CA PRO A 118 28.26 -16.05 19.03
C PRO A 118 27.33 -14.97 18.48
N LEU A 119 27.01 -15.06 17.19
CA LEU A 119 26.02 -14.20 16.56
C LEU A 119 24.66 -14.65 17.09
N ASP A 120 24.23 -14.07 18.21
CA ASP A 120 22.80 -13.91 18.41
C ASP A 120 22.26 -13.20 17.16
N PRO A 121 21.16 -13.67 16.56
CA PRO A 121 20.54 -12.95 15.45
C PRO A 121 20.06 -11.61 16.00
N VAL A 122 20.93 -10.60 15.91
CA VAL A 122 20.56 -9.20 16.06
C VAL A 122 19.60 -8.96 14.91
N ARG A 123 18.30 -9.11 15.15
CA ARG A 123 17.31 -8.45 14.30
C ARG A 123 17.74 -6.99 14.32
N PRO A 124 18.15 -6.38 13.20
CA PRO A 124 18.41 -4.97 13.20
C PRO A 124 17.11 -4.30 13.61
N SER A 125 17.03 -3.84 14.86
CA SER A 125 15.91 -3.03 15.31
C SER A 125 15.91 -1.81 14.41
N SER A 126 14.91 -1.70 13.54
CA SER A 126 14.75 -0.55 12.65
C SER A 126 14.97 0.74 13.46
N PRO A 127 15.78 1.70 12.97
CA PRO A 127 16.00 2.96 13.68
C PRO A 127 14.73 3.83 13.74
N PHE A 128 13.65 3.39 13.08
CA PHE A 128 12.37 4.07 13.01
C PHE A 128 11.48 3.70 14.20
N GLY A 129 10.86 4.72 14.78
CA GLY A 129 9.89 4.61 15.85
C GLY A 129 8.55 5.27 15.51
N PRO A 130 7.52 5.10 16.35
CA PRO A 130 6.20 5.66 16.11
C PRO A 130 6.20 7.20 16.20
N ILE A 131 5.30 7.85 15.46
CA ILE A 131 5.10 9.30 15.58
C ILE A 131 4.61 9.68 16.98
N THR A 132 5.29 10.66 17.58
CA THR A 132 4.93 11.21 18.89
C THR A 132 4.47 12.67 18.83
N ASN A 133 3.70 13.12 19.82
CA ASN A 133 3.45 14.55 20.02
C ASN A 133 4.62 15.22 20.76
N GLN A 134 4.53 16.54 20.99
CA GLN A 134 5.55 17.31 21.72
C GLN A 134 5.81 16.82 23.16
N ARG A 135 4.92 16.01 23.74
CA ARG A 135 5.07 15.43 25.08
C ARG A 135 5.61 13.99 25.05
N GLY A 136 6.04 13.50 23.87
CA GLY A 136 6.49 12.12 23.68
C GLY A 136 5.37 11.07 23.71
N THR A 137 4.09 11.49 23.67
CA THR A 137 2.98 10.54 23.62
C THR A 137 2.78 10.03 22.20
N ILE A 138 2.69 8.71 22.04
CA ILE A 138 2.45 8.06 20.74
C ILE A 138 1.09 8.47 20.17
N LEU A 139 1.10 8.91 18.91
CA LEU A 139 -0.09 9.26 18.17
C LEU A 139 -0.67 8.01 17.47
N LYS A 140 -1.60 7.33 18.14
CA LYS A 140 -2.24 6.08 17.66
C LYS A 140 -2.82 6.14 16.24
N ARG A 141 -3.17 7.32 15.74
CA ARG A 141 -3.68 7.49 14.38
C ARG A 141 -2.64 7.21 13.28
N TYR A 142 -1.36 7.18 13.63
CA TYR A 142 -0.23 6.97 12.73
C TYR A 142 0.48 5.64 12.97
N THR A 143 0.05 4.85 13.96
CA THR A 143 0.49 3.44 14.06
C THR A 143 -0.20 2.61 12.98
N ALA A 144 0.08 1.30 12.90
CA ALA A 144 -0.57 0.41 11.94
C ALA A 144 -2.11 0.56 11.97
N GLN A 145 -2.67 1.04 10.86
CA GLN A 145 -4.10 1.20 10.62
C GLN A 145 -4.48 0.55 9.29
N PRO A 146 -5.64 -0.12 9.16
CA PRO A 146 -6.10 -0.65 7.89
C PRO A 146 -6.14 0.43 6.80
N VAL A 147 -5.74 0.10 5.58
CA VAL A 147 -5.77 1.07 4.46
C VAL A 147 -7.20 1.52 4.15
N GLY A 148 -8.16 0.59 4.19
CA GLY A 148 -9.58 0.86 4.05
C GLY A 148 -10.43 -0.37 4.33
N ASP A 149 -11.75 -0.21 4.37
CA ASP A 149 -12.69 -1.33 4.53
C ASP A 149 -12.89 -2.06 3.20
N GLY A 150 -12.47 -3.34 3.15
CA GLY A 150 -12.50 -4.16 1.94
C GLY A 150 -11.51 -3.71 0.85
N ILE A 151 -10.44 -3.02 1.25
CA ILE A 151 -9.37 -2.55 0.36
C ILE A 151 -8.08 -3.26 0.73
N SER A 152 -7.37 -3.73 -0.29
CA SER A 152 -6.07 -4.37 -0.16
C SER A 152 -4.98 -3.57 -0.87
N ILE A 153 -3.74 -3.77 -0.42
CA ILE A 153 -2.54 -3.20 -1.05
C ILE A 153 -2.09 -4.21 -2.10
N GLN A 154 -2.01 -3.77 -3.36
CA GLN A 154 -1.68 -4.63 -4.49
C GLN A 154 -0.20 -4.58 -4.83
N ALA A 155 0.37 -3.38 -4.88
CA ALA A 155 1.77 -3.18 -5.24
C ALA A 155 2.32 -1.87 -4.64
N LEU A 156 3.62 -1.87 -4.34
CA LEU A 156 4.43 -0.70 -4.11
C LEU A 156 5.53 -0.67 -5.16
N ILE A 157 5.64 0.44 -5.87
CA ILE A 157 6.71 0.72 -6.82
C ILE A 157 7.50 1.88 -6.23
N SER A 158 8.79 1.69 -6.01
CA SER A 158 9.69 2.70 -5.45
C SER A 158 11.05 2.61 -6.16
N PRO A 159 11.86 3.68 -6.16
CA PRO A 159 13.13 3.68 -6.88
C PRO A 159 14.25 2.92 -6.15
N HIS A 160 14.06 2.62 -4.86
CA HIS A 160 15.03 1.86 -4.07
C HIS A 160 14.89 0.34 -4.24
N GLU A 161 13.82 -0.12 -4.87
CA GLU A 161 13.56 -1.54 -5.13
C GLU A 161 13.58 -1.76 -6.65
N THR A 162 14.26 -2.81 -7.10
CA THR A 162 14.32 -3.13 -8.54
C THR A 162 12.96 -3.61 -9.05
N ASP A 163 12.31 -4.48 -8.30
CA ASP A 163 10.99 -5.03 -8.62
C ASP A 163 9.89 -4.39 -7.79
N LYS A 164 8.69 -4.29 -8.35
CA LYS A 164 7.52 -3.89 -7.57
C LYS A 164 7.26 -4.88 -6.44
N ARG A 165 7.12 -4.37 -5.21
CA ARG A 165 6.77 -5.19 -4.05
C ARG A 165 5.28 -5.49 -4.01
N THR A 166 4.95 -6.77 -3.82
CA THR A 166 3.58 -7.27 -3.75
C THR A 166 3.27 -8.03 -2.46
N ASP A 167 4.26 -8.21 -1.59
CA ASP A 167 4.15 -8.91 -0.31
C ASP A 167 5.04 -8.28 0.77
N GLY A 168 4.93 -8.77 2.00
CA GLY A 168 5.74 -8.33 3.12
C GLY A 168 5.52 -6.88 3.51
N GLU A 169 6.62 -6.21 3.88
CA GLU A 169 6.63 -4.80 4.26
C GLU A 169 7.36 -3.95 3.21
N GLY A 170 6.70 -2.90 2.75
CA GLY A 170 7.27 -1.88 1.88
C GLY A 170 7.26 -0.51 2.55
N SER A 171 8.15 0.40 2.18
CA SER A 171 8.22 1.73 2.77
C SER A 171 8.44 2.81 1.71
N VAL A 172 7.91 4.01 1.95
CA VAL A 172 8.23 5.21 1.17
C VAL A 172 8.86 6.24 2.10
N TYR A 173 10.01 6.79 1.72
CA TYR A 173 10.82 7.65 2.57
C TYR A 173 10.69 9.13 2.23
N PHE A 174 10.69 9.95 3.29
CA PHE A 174 10.59 11.40 3.27
C PHE A 174 11.72 11.99 4.10
N PHE A 175 12.57 12.79 3.46
CA PHE A 175 13.80 13.31 4.07
C PHE A 175 13.63 14.75 4.56
N PRO A 176 14.38 15.16 5.61
CA PRO A 176 14.28 16.50 6.18
C PRO A 176 14.76 17.64 5.25
N GLY A 177 15.38 17.32 4.10
CA GLY A 177 15.76 18.27 3.06
C GLY A 177 14.67 18.56 2.02
N GLY A 178 13.46 18.01 2.16
CA GLY A 178 12.38 18.13 1.17
C GLY A 178 12.48 17.14 0.01
N LEU A 179 13.45 16.24 0.06
CA LEU A 179 13.51 15.09 -0.85
C LEU A 179 12.49 14.04 -0.42
N THR A 180 11.84 13.43 -1.40
CA THR A 180 10.88 12.33 -1.26
C THR A 180 11.09 11.42 -2.44
N GLU A 181 10.88 10.13 -2.25
CA GLU A 181 10.95 9.16 -3.34
C GLU A 181 9.77 9.32 -4.30
N HIS A 182 10.01 9.10 -5.59
CA HIS A 182 8.92 8.90 -6.54
C HIS A 182 8.36 7.49 -6.35
N ALA A 183 7.20 7.38 -5.71
CA ALA A 183 6.62 6.09 -5.38
C ALA A 183 5.18 5.97 -5.85
N VAL A 184 4.78 4.78 -6.29
CA VAL A 184 3.41 4.48 -6.67
C VAL A 184 2.86 3.35 -5.81
N ILE A 185 1.73 3.60 -5.16
CA ILE A 185 1.04 2.63 -4.33
C ILE A 185 -0.25 2.24 -5.04
N GLN A 186 -0.39 0.95 -5.37
CA GLN A 186 -1.59 0.40 -5.98
C GLN A 186 -2.48 -0.23 -4.90
N LEU A 187 -3.76 0.14 -4.90
CA LEU A 187 -4.80 -0.37 -4.01
C LEU A 187 -5.88 -1.04 -4.84
N ASN A 188 -6.39 -2.19 -4.39
CA ASN A 188 -7.50 -2.86 -5.04
C ASN A 188 -8.66 -3.16 -4.08
N ASP A 189 -9.85 -3.35 -4.63
CA ASP A 189 -11.01 -3.87 -3.89
C ASP A 189 -11.25 -5.35 -4.27
N SER A 190 -12.27 -5.95 -3.67
CA SER A 190 -12.65 -7.35 -3.97
C SER A 190 -13.18 -7.56 -5.39
N SER A 191 -13.36 -6.50 -6.19
CA SER A 191 -13.72 -6.57 -7.60
C SER A 191 -12.53 -6.39 -8.54
N GLU A 192 -11.31 -6.39 -8.00
CA GLU A 192 -10.05 -6.17 -8.72
C GLU A 192 -9.95 -4.79 -9.39
N THR A 193 -10.79 -3.83 -8.98
CA THR A 193 -10.65 -2.45 -9.45
C THR A 193 -9.43 -1.82 -8.78
N VAL A 194 -8.51 -1.26 -9.56
CA VAL A 194 -7.25 -0.69 -9.07
C VAL A 194 -7.27 0.83 -9.06
N TYR A 195 -6.85 1.41 -7.94
CA TYR A 195 -6.51 2.83 -7.81
C TYR A 195 -5.04 2.96 -7.46
N SER A 196 -4.34 3.89 -8.08
CA SER A 196 -2.93 4.15 -7.81
C SER A 196 -2.74 5.52 -7.19
N VAL A 197 -1.88 5.60 -6.17
CA VAL A 197 -1.45 6.85 -5.54
C VAL A 197 0.01 7.06 -5.89
N GLU A 198 0.26 7.98 -6.81
CA GLU A 198 1.60 8.41 -7.21
C GLU A 198 2.05 9.55 -6.31
N ILE A 199 3.21 9.43 -5.67
CA ILE A 199 3.83 10.44 -4.83
C ILE A 199 4.96 11.06 -5.64
N HIS A 200 4.89 12.37 -5.91
CA HIS A 200 5.95 13.05 -6.66
C HIS A 200 7.15 13.39 -5.80
N PRO A 201 8.38 13.26 -6.35
CA PRO A 201 9.58 13.70 -5.66
C PRO A 201 9.53 15.22 -5.46
N LEU A 202 10.20 15.73 -4.42
CA LEU A 202 10.38 17.16 -4.08
C LEU A 202 9.19 17.94 -3.51
N THR A 203 7.94 17.56 -3.83
CA THR A 203 6.77 18.34 -3.35
C THR A 203 5.96 17.64 -2.27
N GLY A 204 6.15 16.32 -2.11
CA GLY A 204 5.32 15.47 -1.26
C GLY A 204 3.83 15.48 -1.68
N ASN A 205 3.52 16.04 -2.85
CA ASN A 205 2.18 15.99 -3.41
C ASN A 205 1.94 14.61 -3.99
N ALA A 206 0.72 14.09 -3.81
CA ALA A 206 0.32 12.85 -4.43
C ALA A 206 -0.80 13.08 -5.45
N ARG A 207 -0.80 12.26 -6.50
CA ARG A 207 -1.82 12.20 -7.53
C ARG A 207 -2.53 10.85 -7.46
N ILE A 208 -3.85 10.87 -7.59
CA ILE A 208 -4.67 9.66 -7.59
C ILE A 208 -5.05 9.33 -9.03
N HIS A 209 -4.72 8.12 -9.45
CA HIS A 209 -5.12 7.51 -10.71
C HIS A 209 -6.18 6.44 -10.44
N ASN A 210 -7.22 6.37 -11.26
CA ASN A 210 -8.31 5.39 -11.14
C ASN A 210 -8.06 4.12 -11.98
N PHE A 211 -6.79 3.80 -12.21
CA PHE A 211 -6.28 2.64 -12.92
C PHE A 211 -4.93 2.22 -12.29
N ALA A 212 -4.43 1.04 -12.65
CA ALA A 212 -3.08 0.58 -12.30
C ALA A 212 -2.05 1.42 -13.07
N PHE A 213 -1.57 2.49 -12.44
CA PHE A 213 -0.52 3.34 -13.00
C PHE A 213 0.81 2.71 -12.61
N GLU A 214 1.67 2.54 -13.60
CA GLU A 214 3.07 2.22 -13.44
C GLU A 214 3.84 3.35 -14.14
N PRO A 215 4.80 3.99 -13.47
CA PRO A 215 5.61 5.02 -14.10
C PRO A 215 6.37 4.40 -15.26
N LEU A 216 6.44 5.08 -16.40
CA LEU A 216 7.32 4.67 -17.49
C LEU A 216 8.75 4.84 -16.99
N ASP A 217 9.61 3.85 -17.26
CA ASP A 217 11.01 3.83 -16.81
C ASP A 217 11.74 5.13 -17.19
N GLU A 218 11.80 6.09 -16.26
CA GLU A 218 12.84 7.11 -16.18
C GLU A 218 13.88 6.66 -15.14
N LEU A 219 14.22 5.36 -15.14
CA LEU A 219 15.27 4.77 -14.30
C LEU A 219 16.39 4.11 -15.12
N ASP A 220 16.36 4.21 -16.46
CA ASP A 220 17.55 4.04 -17.29
C ASP A 220 18.07 5.44 -17.67
N ASP A 221 18.75 6.09 -16.74
CA ASP A 221 19.67 7.20 -17.04
C ASP A 221 20.96 6.64 -17.72
N GLU A 222 20.83 5.69 -18.63
CA GLU A 222 21.80 5.52 -19.72
C GLU A 222 21.48 6.57 -20.78
N GLY A 223 21.85 7.82 -20.44
CA GLY A 223 22.10 8.82 -21.45
C GLY A 223 23.26 8.35 -22.32
N ASP A 224 22.93 7.60 -23.37
CA ASP A 224 23.77 7.50 -24.57
C ASP A 224 23.99 8.91 -25.08
N VAL A 225 25.07 9.52 -24.60
CA VAL A 225 25.73 10.63 -25.30
C VAL A 225 26.26 10.04 -26.60
N GLU A 226 25.41 10.03 -27.63
CA GLU A 226 25.86 9.99 -29.01
C GLU A 226 26.78 11.20 -29.20
N ASP A 227 28.08 10.94 -29.08
CA ASP A 227 29.15 11.82 -29.51
C ASP A 227 28.91 12.16 -30.99
N SER A 228 28.35 13.34 -31.25
CA SER A 228 28.20 13.90 -32.58
C SER A 228 29.16 15.08 -32.74
N ILE A 229 30.36 14.71 -33.19
CA ILE A 229 31.35 15.44 -34.04
C ILE A 229 31.87 16.80 -33.54
#